data_AF-A0AAU1J491-F1
#
_entry.id   AF-A0AAU1J491-F1
#
_cell.length_a   1.000
_cell.length_b   1.000
_cell.length_c   1.000
_cell.angle_alpha   90.00
_cell.angle_beta   90.00
_cell.angle_gamma   90.00
#
_symmetry.space_group_name_H-M   'P 1'
#
loop_
_entity.id
_entity.type
_entity.pdbx_description
1 polymer ?
#
loop_
_entity_poly.entity_id
_entity_poly.type
_entity_poly.pdbx_seq_one_letter_code
_entity_poly.pdbx_strand_id
1 'polypeptide(L)'
;MTDVHGSGPSPVRVLRESYEALMAVVEPLGDEESWVPTACTGWAARDLVFHCLGDAQRALVALHTPASGPADRDAVTYWRDWAPDPAGAAHGRRWSRVGASMFLCFRQLRALYLETAAAAVRAAAATDPELRVATQGHVLTAADLMTTLAVEASIHHLDLVPHLPDAPGPSATGLAAVRTTLDGLLGRPVPLDWTDEHYARAATGRAPLTETERRSLGPDADRLPLFS
;
A
#
# COMPACT_ATOMS: atom_id res chain seq x y z
N MET A 1 -29.75 -18.73 11.65
CA MET A 1 -29.12 -17.77 10.72
C MET A 1 -28.18 -16.94 11.58
N THR A 2 -27.00 -17.50 11.86
CA THR A 2 -25.99 -16.88 12.72
C THR A 2 -25.13 -15.98 11.86
N ASP A 3 -25.26 -14.69 12.14
CA ASP A 3 -24.50 -13.60 11.55
C ASP A 3 -23.04 -13.74 12.00
N VAL A 4 -22.15 -14.08 11.07
CA VAL A 4 -20.70 -14.09 11.26
C VAL A 4 -20.14 -13.01 10.35
N HIS A 5 -20.47 -11.75 10.63
CA HIS A 5 -19.71 -10.62 10.11
C HIS A 5 -18.52 -10.38 11.05
N GLY A 6 -17.33 -10.64 10.50
CA GLY A 6 -16.09 -10.92 11.21
C GLY A 6 -15.59 -9.81 12.14
N SER A 7 -14.99 -10.23 13.24
CA SER A 7 -14.39 -9.38 14.28
C SER A 7 -13.08 -8.69 13.87
N GLY A 8 -12.92 -8.36 12.58
CA GLY A 8 -11.77 -7.62 12.07
C GLY A 8 -11.88 -6.11 12.37
N PRO A 9 -10.75 -5.37 12.39
CA PRO A 9 -10.78 -3.91 12.47
C PRO A 9 -11.52 -3.33 11.26
N SER A 10 -12.26 -2.23 11.46
CA SER A 10 -12.97 -1.57 10.34
C SER A 10 -11.97 -1.03 9.29
N PRO A 11 -12.33 -0.98 7.99
CA PRO A 11 -11.44 -0.49 6.93
C PRO A 11 -10.91 0.93 7.19
N VAL A 12 -11.75 1.82 7.73
CA VAL A 12 -11.36 3.18 8.16
C VAL A 12 -10.25 3.13 9.22
N ARG A 13 -10.34 2.22 10.18
CA ARG A 13 -9.33 2.06 11.24
C ARG A 13 -8.02 1.55 10.64
N VAL A 14 -8.06 0.54 9.77
CA VAL A 14 -6.88 -0.02 9.11
C VAL A 14 -6.17 1.05 8.27
N LEU A 15 -6.93 1.81 7.47
CA LEU A 15 -6.39 2.93 6.68
C LEU A 15 -5.74 3.99 7.58
N ARG A 16 -6.44 4.42 8.64
CA ARG A 16 -5.93 5.41 9.59
C ARG A 16 -4.61 4.96 10.21
N GLU A 17 -4.56 3.77 10.80
CA GLU A 17 -3.36 3.27 11.48
C GLU A 17 -2.19 3.08 10.50
N SER A 18 -2.46 2.68 9.25
CA SER A 18 -1.43 2.56 8.21
C SER A 18 -0.87 3.92 7.76
N TYR A 19 -1.76 4.90 7.52
CA TYR A 19 -1.35 6.25 7.12
C TYR A 19 -0.63 6.98 8.24
N GLU A 20 -1.13 6.90 9.49
CA GLU A 20 -0.50 7.52 10.66
C GLU A 20 0.90 6.95 10.92
N ALA A 21 1.07 5.62 10.79
CA ALA A 21 2.38 4.99 10.93
C ALA A 21 3.38 5.47 9.87
N LEU A 22 2.96 5.54 8.60
CA LEU A 22 3.83 6.02 7.51
C LEU A 22 4.12 7.52 7.65
N MET A 23 3.12 8.34 8.00
CA MET A 23 3.30 9.77 8.24
C MET A 23 4.31 10.03 9.37
N ALA A 24 4.29 9.23 10.45
CA ALA A 24 5.25 9.35 11.55
C ALA A 24 6.70 9.11 11.14
N VAL A 25 6.94 8.26 10.13
CA VAL A 25 8.28 8.07 9.54
C VAL A 25 8.67 9.23 8.63
N VAL A 26 7.72 9.79 7.88
CA VAL A 26 7.97 10.85 6.89
C VAL A 26 8.14 12.23 7.55
N GLU A 27 7.44 12.51 8.65
CA GLU A 27 7.46 13.79 9.36
C GLU A 27 8.86 14.30 9.77
N PRO A 28 9.76 13.48 10.35
CA PRO A 28 11.08 13.95 10.77
C PRO A 28 12.09 14.09 9.61
N LEU A 29 11.82 13.53 8.43
CA LEU A 29 12.79 13.48 7.33
C LEU A 29 13.14 14.88 6.79
N GLY A 30 14.44 15.18 6.68
CA GLY A 30 14.98 16.39 6.06
C GLY A 30 15.38 16.19 4.61
N ASP A 31 16.04 17.20 4.03
CA ASP A 31 16.50 17.14 2.64
C ASP A 31 17.54 16.03 2.41
N GLU A 32 18.48 15.84 3.33
CA GLU A 32 19.53 14.82 3.20
C GLU A 32 18.93 13.41 3.32
N GLU A 33 18.10 13.17 4.35
CA GLU A 33 17.47 11.86 4.55
C GLU A 33 16.52 11.52 3.38
N SER A 34 15.93 12.51 2.74
CA SER A 34 15.03 12.27 1.59
C SER A 34 15.74 11.67 0.36
N TRP A 35 17.08 11.70 0.31
CA TRP A 35 17.87 11.12 -0.77
C TRP A 35 18.33 9.68 -0.51
N VAL A 36 18.09 9.13 0.68
CA VAL A 36 18.46 7.73 0.96
C VAL A 36 17.68 6.78 0.05
N PRO A 37 18.27 5.65 -0.36
CA PRO A 37 17.57 4.66 -1.16
C PRO A 37 16.42 4.02 -0.38
N THR A 38 15.43 3.51 -1.13
CA THR A 38 14.31 2.70 -0.61
C THR A 38 14.42 1.27 -1.15
N ALA A 39 13.59 0.34 -0.67
CA ALA A 39 13.50 -1.00 -1.28
C ALA A 39 12.83 -0.98 -2.67
N CYS A 40 12.12 0.08 -3.02
CA CYS A 40 11.71 0.34 -4.39
C CYS A 40 12.95 0.66 -5.23
N THR A 41 13.49 -0.34 -5.93
CA THR A 41 14.75 -0.20 -6.68
C THR A 41 14.74 1.04 -7.56
N GLY A 42 15.68 1.96 -7.34
CA GLY A 42 15.82 3.20 -8.10
C GLY A 42 15.02 4.40 -7.57
N TRP A 43 14.27 4.26 -6.48
CA TRP A 43 13.62 5.36 -5.78
C TRP A 43 14.41 5.76 -4.54
N ALA A 44 14.61 7.06 -4.38
CA ALA A 44 14.96 7.65 -3.10
C ALA A 44 13.69 7.88 -2.25
N ALA A 45 13.85 8.12 -0.95
CA ALA A 45 12.73 8.36 -0.04
C ALA A 45 11.77 9.47 -0.56
N ARG A 46 12.28 10.55 -1.16
CA ARG A 46 11.44 11.59 -1.78
C ARG A 46 10.61 11.10 -2.98
N ASP A 47 11.13 10.18 -3.77
CA ASP A 47 10.42 9.64 -4.94
C ASP A 47 9.24 8.79 -4.43
N LEU A 48 9.48 7.99 -3.38
CA LEU A 48 8.46 7.19 -2.72
C LEU A 48 7.38 8.04 -2.03
N VAL A 49 7.78 9.10 -1.31
CA VAL A 49 6.80 10.02 -0.69
C VAL A 49 5.95 10.73 -1.75
N PHE A 50 6.54 11.09 -2.90
CA PHE A 50 5.78 11.65 -4.01
C PHE A 50 4.77 10.66 -4.61
N HIS A 51 5.14 9.38 -4.73
CA HIS A 51 4.18 8.33 -5.11
C HIS A 51 3.03 8.21 -4.10
N CYS A 52 3.34 8.11 -2.81
CA CYS A 52 2.31 8.00 -1.75
C CYS A 52 1.40 9.24 -1.68
N LEU A 53 1.90 10.43 -2.04
CA LEU A 53 1.06 11.61 -2.23
C LEU A 53 0.01 11.39 -3.33
N GLY A 54 0.39 10.76 -4.44
CA GLY A 54 -0.54 10.39 -5.51
C GLY A 54 -1.67 9.49 -5.03
N ASP A 55 -1.40 8.54 -4.13
CA ASP A 55 -2.43 7.70 -3.53
C ASP A 55 -3.34 8.43 -2.56
N ALA A 56 -2.80 9.32 -1.74
CA ALA A 56 -3.62 10.15 -0.87
C ALA A 56 -4.55 11.06 -1.70
N GLN A 57 -4.07 11.57 -2.84
CA GLN A 57 -4.90 12.31 -3.80
C GLN A 57 -5.94 11.42 -4.47
N ARG A 58 -5.56 10.19 -4.89
CA ARG A 58 -6.48 9.18 -5.43
C ARG A 58 -7.61 8.87 -4.46
N ALA A 59 -7.29 8.70 -3.17
CA ALA A 59 -8.27 8.49 -2.11
C ALA A 59 -9.28 9.64 -2.04
N LEU A 60 -8.79 10.89 -2.00
CA LEU A 60 -9.66 12.07 -1.97
C LEU A 60 -10.57 12.16 -3.18
N VAL A 61 -10.04 11.94 -4.39
CA VAL A 61 -10.82 11.98 -5.64
C VAL A 61 -11.90 10.89 -5.62
N ALA A 62 -11.52 9.64 -5.36
CA ALA A 62 -12.44 8.50 -5.44
C ALA A 62 -13.55 8.60 -4.39
N LEU A 63 -13.23 8.93 -3.13
CA LEU A 63 -14.22 9.05 -2.05
C LEU A 63 -15.24 10.18 -2.26
N HIS A 64 -14.92 11.18 -3.10
CA HIS A 64 -15.82 12.27 -3.47
C HIS A 64 -16.40 12.14 -4.87
N THR A 65 -16.13 11.04 -5.58
CA THR A 65 -16.64 10.79 -6.94
C THR A 65 -17.39 9.45 -6.98
N PRO A 66 -18.67 9.42 -6.57
CA PRO A 66 -19.48 8.22 -6.61
C PRO A 66 -19.56 7.62 -8.02
N ALA A 67 -19.48 6.30 -8.09
CA ALA A 67 -19.67 5.53 -9.32
C ALA A 67 -21.13 5.07 -9.47
N SER A 68 -21.63 5.05 -10.70
CA SER A 68 -23.00 4.61 -11.02
C SER A 68 -23.12 3.11 -11.33
N GLY A 69 -22.00 2.43 -11.61
CA GLY A 69 -21.97 1.02 -11.98
C GLY A 69 -21.88 0.06 -10.79
N PRO A 70 -22.12 -1.24 -11.00
CA PRO A 70 -21.81 -2.25 -9.98
C PRO A 70 -20.30 -2.29 -9.72
N ALA A 71 -19.90 -2.72 -8.52
CA ALA A 71 -18.50 -2.99 -8.22
C ALA A 71 -18.00 -4.16 -9.08
N ASP A 72 -16.83 -3.99 -9.70
CA ASP A 72 -16.16 -5.01 -10.51
C ASP A 72 -14.89 -5.55 -9.84
N ARG A 73 -14.42 -4.87 -8.79
CA ARG A 73 -13.31 -5.28 -7.93
C ARG A 73 -13.69 -5.12 -6.46
N ASP A 74 -13.00 -5.89 -5.62
CA ASP A 74 -12.99 -5.80 -4.16
C ASP A 74 -11.55 -5.58 -3.67
N ALA A 75 -11.35 -5.51 -2.35
CA ALA A 75 -10.04 -5.28 -1.72
C ALA A 75 -8.96 -6.29 -2.13
N VAL A 76 -9.33 -7.50 -2.59
CA VAL A 76 -8.41 -8.58 -2.98
C VAL A 76 -8.19 -8.58 -4.49
N THR A 77 -9.28 -8.64 -5.26
CA THR A 77 -9.27 -8.81 -6.71
C THR A 77 -8.74 -7.58 -7.45
N TYR A 78 -8.75 -6.40 -6.83
CA TYR A 78 -8.07 -5.20 -7.33
C TYR A 78 -6.59 -5.47 -7.66
N TRP A 79 -5.91 -6.28 -6.85
CA TRP A 79 -4.46 -6.53 -6.99
C TRP A 79 -4.07 -7.44 -8.16
N ARG A 80 -5.04 -8.13 -8.80
CA ARG A 80 -4.76 -9.07 -9.91
C ARG A 80 -4.17 -8.39 -11.15
N ASP A 81 -4.38 -7.09 -11.30
CA ASP A 81 -3.93 -6.33 -12.46
C ASP A 81 -2.52 -5.75 -12.25
N TRP A 82 -1.92 -5.96 -11.08
CA TRP A 82 -0.62 -5.41 -10.66
C TRP A 82 0.51 -6.45 -10.67
N ALA A 83 0.56 -7.26 -11.73
CA ALA A 83 1.66 -8.19 -11.97
C ALA A 83 2.97 -7.43 -12.33
N PRO A 84 4.15 -8.06 -12.20
CA PRO A 84 5.41 -7.43 -12.56
C PRO A 84 5.44 -6.84 -13.98
N ASP A 85 5.59 -5.52 -14.07
CA ASP A 85 5.72 -4.76 -15.32
C ASP A 85 7.02 -3.95 -15.34
N PRO A 86 8.08 -4.43 -16.01
CA PRO A 86 9.35 -3.71 -16.09
C PRO A 86 9.24 -2.34 -16.78
N ALA A 87 8.33 -2.18 -17.75
CA ALA A 87 8.16 -0.94 -18.49
C ALA A 87 7.40 0.09 -17.64
N GLY A 88 6.29 -0.32 -17.02
CA GLY A 88 5.55 0.49 -16.05
C GLY A 88 6.42 0.90 -14.86
N ALA A 89 7.21 -0.02 -14.30
CA ALA A 89 8.15 0.30 -13.23
C ALA A 89 9.21 1.33 -13.68
N ALA A 90 9.74 1.22 -14.90
CA ALA A 90 10.67 2.20 -15.45
C ALA A 90 10.02 3.58 -15.65
N HIS A 91 8.76 3.62 -16.09
CA HIS A 91 7.98 4.84 -16.19
C HIS A 91 7.75 5.46 -14.80
N GLY A 92 7.29 4.68 -13.82
CA GLY A 92 7.08 5.10 -12.43
C GLY A 92 8.33 5.71 -11.80
N ARG A 93 9.51 5.08 -11.99
CA ARG A 93 10.81 5.66 -11.58
C ARG A 93 11.06 7.05 -12.16
N ARG A 94 10.82 7.24 -13.45
CA ARG A 94 11.03 8.55 -14.09
C ARG A 94 10.01 9.58 -13.60
N TRP A 95 8.73 9.20 -13.56
CA TRP A 95 7.64 10.06 -13.11
C TRP A 95 7.86 10.55 -11.68
N SER A 96 8.08 9.63 -10.74
CA SER A 96 8.27 9.98 -9.34
C SER A 96 9.52 10.83 -9.12
N ARG A 97 10.64 10.51 -9.78
CA ARG A 97 11.86 11.33 -9.70
C ARG A 97 11.64 12.75 -10.22
N VAL A 98 11.03 12.89 -11.40
CA VAL A 98 10.79 14.22 -11.99
C VAL A 98 9.80 15.01 -11.12
N GLY A 99 8.69 14.40 -10.72
CA GLY A 99 7.67 15.03 -9.89
C GLY A 99 8.19 15.46 -8.51
N ALA A 100 8.90 14.58 -7.80
CA ALA A 100 9.54 14.91 -6.53
C ALA A 100 10.59 16.03 -6.67
N SER A 101 11.25 16.13 -7.83
CA SER A 101 12.28 17.16 -8.10
C SER A 101 11.69 18.53 -8.45
N MET A 102 10.37 18.65 -8.65
CA MET A 102 9.72 19.94 -8.86
C MET A 102 9.57 20.74 -7.56
N PHE A 103 9.71 20.09 -6.40
CA PHE A 103 9.72 20.74 -5.10
C PHE A 103 11.12 21.30 -4.83
N LEU A 104 11.19 22.57 -4.39
CA LEU A 104 12.46 23.25 -4.14
C LEU A 104 13.24 22.60 -2.99
N CYS A 105 12.52 22.14 -1.96
CA CYS A 105 13.08 21.38 -0.85
C CYS A 105 12.08 20.33 -0.37
N PHE A 106 12.59 19.27 0.25
CA PHE A 106 11.80 18.12 0.67
C PHE A 106 10.70 18.49 1.67
N ARG A 107 10.92 19.52 2.49
CA ARG A 107 9.89 20.05 3.42
C ARG A 107 8.58 20.39 2.72
N GLN A 108 8.61 20.91 1.49
CA GLN A 108 7.41 21.27 0.73
C GLN A 108 6.62 20.03 0.33
N LEU A 109 7.30 19.02 -0.23
CA LEU A 109 6.70 17.73 -0.56
C LEU A 109 6.15 17.03 0.69
N ARG A 110 6.95 17.00 1.75
CA ARG A 110 6.58 16.43 3.05
C ARG A 110 5.31 17.07 3.61
N ALA A 111 5.25 18.39 3.67
CA ALA A 111 4.07 19.10 4.17
C ALA A 111 2.81 18.77 3.35
N LEU A 112 2.94 18.80 2.01
CA LEU A 112 1.84 18.44 1.12
C LEU A 112 1.37 17.01 1.31
N TYR A 113 2.29 16.04 1.44
CA TYR A 113 1.96 14.65 1.72
C TYR A 113 1.23 14.50 3.05
N LEU A 114 1.76 15.06 4.14
CA LEU A 114 1.17 14.93 5.48
C LEU A 114 -0.25 15.53 5.53
N GLU A 115 -0.45 16.71 4.94
CA GLU A 115 -1.77 17.35 4.88
C GLU A 115 -2.77 16.54 4.05
N THR A 116 -2.33 16.03 2.89
CA THR A 116 -3.18 15.25 1.98
C THR A 116 -3.54 13.90 2.58
N ALA A 117 -2.58 13.20 3.19
CA ALA A 117 -2.80 11.92 3.86
C ALA A 117 -3.76 12.07 5.06
N ALA A 118 -3.58 13.10 5.88
CA ALA A 118 -4.51 13.41 6.97
C ALA A 118 -5.92 13.76 6.46
N ALA A 119 -6.03 14.47 5.33
CA ALA A 119 -7.31 14.74 4.69
C ALA A 119 -7.97 13.46 4.15
N ALA A 120 -7.21 12.55 3.53
CA ALA A 120 -7.70 11.27 3.05
C ALA A 120 -8.28 10.42 4.20
N VAL A 121 -7.59 10.36 5.34
CA VAL A 121 -8.10 9.67 6.55
C VAL A 121 -9.41 10.28 7.05
N ARG A 122 -9.52 11.63 7.06
CA ARG A 122 -10.76 12.31 7.44
C ARG A 122 -11.90 12.04 6.46
N ALA A 123 -11.62 12.10 5.16
CA ALA A 123 -12.59 11.80 4.11
C ALA A 123 -13.11 10.36 4.23
N ALA A 124 -12.20 9.40 4.43
CA ALA A 124 -12.56 8.00 4.62
C ALA A 124 -13.48 7.81 5.84
N ALA A 125 -13.19 8.46 6.96
CA ALA A 125 -14.03 8.38 8.16
C ALA A 125 -15.43 9.00 7.99
N ALA A 126 -15.61 9.90 7.04
CA ALA A 126 -16.89 10.54 6.72
C ALA A 126 -17.66 9.85 5.58
N THR A 127 -17.06 8.85 4.93
CA THR A 127 -17.65 8.17 3.77
C THR A 127 -18.42 6.92 4.22
N ASP A 128 -19.61 6.72 3.65
CA ASP A 128 -20.34 5.46 3.80
C ASP A 128 -19.50 4.31 3.21
N PRO A 129 -19.14 3.27 4.00
CA PRO A 129 -18.31 2.17 3.51
C PRO A 129 -18.91 1.44 2.30
N GLU A 130 -20.23 1.45 2.13
CA GLU A 130 -20.91 0.80 1.01
C GLU A 130 -21.02 1.68 -0.25
N LEU A 131 -20.57 2.94 -0.18
CA LEU A 131 -20.55 3.85 -1.32
C LEU A 131 -19.70 3.25 -2.44
N ARG A 132 -20.25 3.19 -3.65
CA ARG A 132 -19.50 2.78 -4.83
C ARG A 132 -18.68 3.95 -5.36
N VAL A 133 -17.39 3.73 -5.58
CA VAL A 133 -16.43 4.75 -6.00
C VAL A 133 -15.64 4.27 -7.21
N ALA A 134 -15.25 5.20 -8.07
CA ALA A 134 -14.43 4.90 -9.24
C ALA A 134 -12.95 5.19 -8.96
N THR A 135 -12.06 4.26 -9.28
CA THR A 135 -10.61 4.45 -9.18
C THR A 135 -9.90 3.62 -10.26
N GLN A 136 -8.94 4.23 -10.97
CA GLN A 136 -8.07 3.55 -11.96
C GLN A 136 -8.81 2.61 -12.94
N GLY A 137 -10.00 2.99 -13.39
CA GLY A 137 -10.80 2.21 -14.33
C GLY A 137 -11.70 1.13 -13.71
N HIS A 138 -11.70 0.99 -12.39
CA HIS A 138 -12.54 0.07 -11.63
C HIS A 138 -13.59 0.77 -10.77
N VAL A 139 -14.59 0.00 -10.38
CA VAL A 139 -15.59 0.38 -9.37
C VAL A 139 -15.45 -0.55 -8.17
N LEU A 140 -15.27 0.04 -6.98
CA LEU A 140 -15.17 -0.67 -5.70
C LEU A 140 -16.16 -0.07 -4.70
N THR A 141 -16.38 -0.76 -3.57
CA THR A 141 -16.92 -0.10 -2.39
C THR A 141 -15.87 0.84 -1.77
N ALA A 142 -16.30 1.85 -1.03
CA ALA A 142 -15.40 2.74 -0.33
C ALA A 142 -14.59 1.97 0.74
N ALA A 143 -15.19 0.98 1.39
CA ALA A 143 -14.51 0.05 2.30
C ALA A 143 -13.38 -0.73 1.62
N ASP A 144 -13.63 -1.25 0.42
CA ASP A 144 -12.61 -1.98 -0.35
C ASP A 144 -11.47 -1.04 -0.76
N LEU A 145 -11.78 0.16 -1.26
CA LEU A 145 -10.77 1.17 -1.59
C LEU A 145 -9.91 1.55 -0.38
N MET A 146 -10.52 1.73 0.80
CA MET A 146 -9.76 2.02 2.04
C MET A 146 -8.79 0.89 2.37
N THR A 147 -9.21 -0.36 2.18
CA THR A 147 -8.35 -1.53 2.38
C THR A 147 -7.20 -1.55 1.37
N THR A 148 -7.45 -1.28 0.08
CA THR A 148 -6.37 -1.23 -0.92
C THR A 148 -5.34 -0.14 -0.61
N LEU A 149 -5.80 1.05 -0.20
CA LEU A 149 -4.92 2.15 0.19
C LEU A 149 -4.08 1.81 1.43
N ALA A 150 -4.66 1.08 2.39
CA ALA A 150 -3.94 0.65 3.58
C ALA A 150 -2.86 -0.41 3.27
N VAL A 151 -3.17 -1.34 2.36
CA VAL A 151 -2.21 -2.33 1.84
C VAL A 151 -1.05 -1.62 1.14
N GLU A 152 -1.35 -0.66 0.26
CA GLU A 152 -0.33 0.11 -0.46
C GLU A 152 0.58 0.90 0.51
N ALA A 153 -0.02 1.61 1.48
CA ALA A 153 0.74 2.33 2.49
C ALA A 153 1.62 1.40 3.36
N SER A 154 1.12 0.23 3.74
CA SER A 154 1.88 -0.73 4.56
C SER A 154 3.07 -1.32 3.79
N ILE A 155 2.86 -1.62 2.52
CA ILE A 155 3.91 -2.11 1.62
C ILE A 155 4.97 -1.03 1.38
N HIS A 156 4.56 0.20 1.10
CA HIS A 156 5.51 1.30 0.90
C HIS A 156 6.16 1.79 2.19
N HIS A 157 5.56 1.56 3.34
CA HIS A 157 6.24 1.73 4.62
C HIS A 157 7.40 0.74 4.75
N LEU A 158 7.20 -0.55 4.42
CA LEU A 158 8.32 -1.52 4.35
C LEU A 158 9.41 -1.09 3.37
N ASP A 159 9.03 -0.42 2.27
CA ASP A 159 9.98 0.07 1.28
C ASP A 159 10.80 1.28 1.77
N LEU A 160 10.21 2.13 2.61
CA LEU A 160 10.82 3.38 3.06
C LEU A 160 11.89 3.19 4.14
N VAL A 161 11.67 2.30 5.10
CA VAL A 161 12.47 2.18 6.32
C VAL A 161 13.85 1.48 6.24
N PRO A 162 14.23 0.68 5.22
CA PRO A 162 15.47 -0.10 5.26
C PRO A 162 16.77 0.71 5.46
N HIS A 163 16.77 1.98 5.06
CA HIS A 163 17.92 2.89 5.19
C HIS A 163 17.68 4.02 6.21
N LEU A 164 16.68 3.85 7.09
CA LEU A 164 16.32 4.76 8.18
C LEU A 164 16.34 3.96 9.51
N PRO A 165 17.51 3.81 10.15
CA PRO A 165 17.73 2.82 11.21
C PRO A 165 16.85 2.99 12.46
N ASP A 166 16.42 4.23 12.75
CA ASP A 166 15.57 4.54 13.90
C ASP A 166 14.08 4.60 13.56
N ALA A 167 13.71 4.38 12.29
CA ALA A 167 12.31 4.47 11.86
C ALA A 167 11.52 3.24 12.30
N PRO A 168 10.34 3.41 12.94
CA PRO A 168 9.46 2.28 13.25
C PRO A 168 8.93 1.62 11.98
N GLY A 169 8.63 0.32 12.08
CA GLY A 169 7.98 -0.44 11.00
C GLY A 169 6.50 -0.09 10.80
N PRO A 170 5.83 -0.74 9.83
CA PRO A 170 4.42 -0.52 9.56
C PRO A 170 3.50 -0.91 10.72
N SER A 171 2.28 -0.39 10.70
CA SER A 171 1.26 -0.79 11.69
C SER A 171 0.93 -2.29 11.59
N ALA A 172 0.68 -2.93 12.73
CA ALA A 172 0.32 -4.34 12.78
C ALA A 172 -1.01 -4.62 12.06
N THR A 173 -1.98 -3.71 12.14
CA THR A 173 -3.28 -3.83 11.45
C THR A 173 -3.13 -3.69 9.93
N GLY A 174 -2.25 -2.80 9.46
CA GLY A 174 -1.90 -2.68 8.05
C GLY A 174 -1.27 -3.97 7.51
N LEU A 175 -0.27 -4.52 8.22
CA LEU A 175 0.36 -5.79 7.86
C LEU A 175 -0.64 -6.98 7.87
N ALA A 176 -1.58 -7.01 8.81
CA ALA A 176 -2.64 -8.02 8.83
C ALA A 176 -3.60 -7.89 7.63
N ALA A 177 -3.87 -6.66 7.16
CA ALA A 177 -4.65 -6.42 5.94
C ALA A 177 -3.89 -6.86 4.67
N VAL A 178 -2.56 -6.64 4.64
CA VAL A 178 -1.68 -7.17 3.58
C VAL A 178 -1.76 -8.70 3.57
N ARG A 179 -1.62 -9.38 4.72
CA ARG A 179 -1.79 -10.84 4.80
C ARG A 179 -3.14 -11.29 4.25
N THR A 180 -4.23 -10.68 4.71
CA THR A 180 -5.59 -11.06 4.28
C THR A 180 -5.74 -10.94 2.75
N THR A 181 -5.17 -9.87 2.19
CA THR A 181 -5.15 -9.65 0.73
C THR A 181 -4.35 -10.73 0.00
N LEU A 182 -3.14 -11.04 0.49
CA LEU A 182 -2.26 -12.03 -0.11
C LEU A 182 -2.83 -13.46 0.00
N ASP A 183 -3.43 -13.81 1.13
CA ASP A 183 -4.13 -15.09 1.33
C ASP A 183 -5.31 -15.21 0.35
N GLY A 184 -6.06 -14.12 0.13
CA GLY A 184 -7.13 -14.05 -0.85
C GLY A 184 -6.65 -14.22 -2.29
N LEU A 185 -5.52 -13.61 -2.66
CA LEU A 185 -4.88 -13.78 -3.97
C LEU A 185 -4.30 -15.19 -4.16
N LEU A 186 -3.73 -15.77 -3.10
CA LEU A 186 -3.24 -17.15 -3.09
C LEU A 186 -4.42 -18.14 -3.17
N GLY A 187 -5.58 -17.76 -2.66
CA GLY A 187 -6.81 -18.56 -2.58
C GLY A 187 -6.93 -19.37 -1.29
N ARG A 188 -5.97 -19.20 -0.36
CA ARG A 188 -5.86 -19.89 0.94
C ARG A 188 -4.80 -19.20 1.80
N PRO A 189 -4.81 -19.41 3.13
CA PRO A 189 -3.71 -19.02 3.98
C PRO A 189 -2.37 -19.60 3.51
N VAL A 190 -1.31 -18.81 3.54
CA VAL A 190 0.05 -19.29 3.25
C VAL A 190 0.40 -20.47 4.18
N PRO A 191 0.90 -21.61 3.65
CA PRO A 191 1.14 -22.82 4.44
C PRO A 191 2.48 -22.77 5.23
N LEU A 192 2.95 -21.57 5.56
CA LEU A 192 4.22 -21.30 6.23
C LEU A 192 3.98 -20.46 7.48
N ASP A 193 4.74 -20.73 8.53
CA ASP A 193 4.74 -19.95 9.78
C ASP A 193 5.54 -18.65 9.60
N TRP A 194 5.11 -17.84 8.64
CA TRP A 194 5.70 -16.55 8.33
C TRP A 194 5.07 -15.45 9.16
N THR A 195 5.89 -14.49 9.61
CA THR A 195 5.39 -13.21 10.13
C THR A 195 4.68 -12.45 9.01
N ASP A 196 3.78 -11.53 9.38
CA ASP A 196 3.06 -10.71 8.38
C ASP A 196 4.04 -9.89 7.53
N GLU A 197 5.09 -9.35 8.15
CA GLU A 197 6.14 -8.62 7.44
C GLU A 197 6.89 -9.49 6.44
N HIS A 198 7.32 -10.69 6.83
CA HIS A 198 8.05 -11.57 5.92
C HIS A 198 7.16 -12.04 4.78
N TYR A 199 5.89 -12.35 5.07
CA TYR A 199 4.94 -12.71 4.03
C TYR A 199 4.71 -11.56 3.04
N ALA A 200 4.52 -10.33 3.54
CA ALA A 200 4.39 -9.13 2.73
C ALA A 200 5.61 -8.94 1.81
N ARG A 201 6.84 -9.06 2.35
CA ARG A 201 8.06 -8.90 1.56
C ARG A 201 8.22 -10.00 0.51
N ALA A 202 8.04 -11.26 0.89
CA ALA A 202 8.23 -12.40 -0.01
C ALA A 202 7.17 -12.44 -1.13
N ALA A 203 5.90 -12.31 -0.77
CA ALA A 203 4.79 -12.45 -1.72
C ALA A 203 4.60 -11.24 -2.63
N THR A 204 5.31 -10.13 -2.38
CA THR A 204 5.33 -8.95 -3.26
C THR A 204 6.69 -8.70 -3.91
N GLY A 205 7.59 -9.68 -3.86
CA GLY A 205 8.87 -9.65 -4.60
C GLY A 205 9.96 -8.78 -3.97
N ARG A 206 9.75 -8.28 -2.75
CA ARG A 206 10.71 -7.45 -1.99
C ARG A 206 11.76 -8.29 -1.26
N ALA A 207 11.51 -9.59 -1.08
CA ALA A 207 12.47 -10.55 -0.56
C ALA A 207 12.45 -11.84 -1.40
N PRO A 208 13.61 -12.40 -1.78
CA PRO A 208 13.66 -13.66 -2.49
C PRO A 208 13.26 -14.81 -1.55
N LEU A 209 12.51 -15.79 -2.08
CA LEU A 209 12.28 -17.05 -1.37
C LEU A 209 13.58 -17.84 -1.23
N THR A 210 13.81 -18.37 -0.03
CA THR A 210 14.83 -19.39 0.22
C THR A 210 14.45 -20.72 -0.42
N GLU A 211 15.43 -21.61 -0.60
CA GLU A 211 15.19 -22.95 -1.17
C GLU A 211 14.22 -23.78 -0.31
N THR A 212 14.28 -23.63 1.02
CA THR A 212 13.36 -24.33 1.93
C THR A 212 11.92 -23.81 1.79
N GLU A 213 11.75 -22.50 1.62
CA GLU A 213 10.43 -21.91 1.41
C GLU A 213 9.85 -22.32 0.05
N ARG A 214 10.65 -22.32 -1.02
CA ARG A 214 10.22 -22.81 -2.34
C ARG A 214 9.72 -24.26 -2.28
N ARG A 215 10.49 -25.15 -1.64
CA ARG A 215 10.08 -26.56 -1.47
C ARG A 215 8.79 -26.71 -0.66
N SER A 216 8.59 -25.86 0.34
CA SER A 216 7.41 -25.91 1.21
C SER A 216 6.15 -25.33 0.54
N LEU A 217 6.31 -24.28 -0.26
CA LEU A 217 5.23 -23.71 -1.08
C LEU A 217 4.84 -24.61 -2.25
N GLY A 218 5.78 -25.41 -2.76
CA GLY A 218 5.54 -26.26 -3.93
C GLY A 218 5.15 -25.41 -5.14
N PRO A 219 4.09 -25.78 -5.90
CA PRO A 219 3.66 -25.02 -7.08
C PRO A 219 3.29 -23.56 -6.80
N ASP A 220 2.92 -23.20 -5.56
CA ASP A 220 2.61 -21.80 -5.23
C ASP A 220 3.86 -20.90 -5.24
N ALA A 221 5.07 -21.46 -5.18
CA ALA A 221 6.30 -20.69 -5.29
C ALA A 221 6.41 -19.98 -6.66
N ASP A 222 5.89 -20.59 -7.73
CA ASP A 222 5.91 -20.04 -9.09
C ASP A 222 4.85 -18.95 -9.30
N ARG A 223 3.92 -18.80 -8.35
CA ARG A 223 2.91 -17.73 -8.35
C ARG A 223 3.39 -16.45 -7.69
N LEU A 224 4.53 -16.48 -6.99
CA LEU A 224 5.10 -15.29 -6.36
C LEU A 224 6.01 -14.52 -7.33
N PRO A 225 5.96 -13.18 -7.32
CA PRO A 225 5.10 -12.33 -6.48
C PRO A 225 3.63 -12.31 -6.94
N LEU A 226 2.70 -12.18 -5.98
CA LEU A 226 1.26 -12.07 -6.24
C LEU A 226 0.85 -10.70 -6.79
N PHE A 227 1.60 -9.65 -6.44
CA PHE A 227 1.60 -8.32 -7.06
C PHE A 227 2.95 -7.64 -6.77
N SER A 228 3.33 -6.58 -7.50
CA SER A 228 4.62 -5.89 -7.30
C SER A 228 4.55 -4.37 -7.29
#